data_AF-A0A6I1GAU9-F1
#
_entry.id   AF-A0A6I1GAU9-F1
#
_cell.length_a   1.000
_cell.length_b   1.000
_cell.length_c   1.000
_cell.angle_alpha   90.00
_cell.angle_beta   90.00
_cell.angle_gamma   90.00
#
_symmetry.space_group_name_H-M   'P 1'
#
loop_
_entity.id
_entity.type
_entity.pdbx_description
1 polymer ?
#
loop_
_entity_poly.entity_id
_entity_poly.type
_entity_poly.pdbx_seq_one_letter_code
_entity_poly.pdbx_strand_id
1 'polypeptide(L)'
;MTETLAGLPVPLVALALWAFALVRGAGYYLLGRLSRGRPDSRLHDWAVRVSKGRLVQAEEYFARVGPKSIILAYPFYGVSAGTQVIAGGLHMPLLTFYLALGVVSLPWASMQAVIGIAAFQAIVAGYTPWVIAGAAVALVGWWLVRRHLRMRAGPTG
;
A
#
# COMPACT_ATOMS: atom_id res chain seq x y z
N MET A 1 25.57 17.65 -7.43
CA MET A 1 24.33 17.12 -6.80
C MET A 1 23.89 15.78 -7.39
N THR A 2 24.09 15.52 -8.68
CA THR A 2 23.71 14.26 -9.35
C THR A 2 24.59 13.06 -8.97
N GLU A 3 25.90 13.24 -8.77
CA GLU A 3 26.80 12.15 -8.35
C GLU A 3 26.50 11.61 -6.95
N THR A 4 26.02 12.48 -6.05
CA THR A 4 25.74 12.13 -4.65
C THR A 4 24.50 11.27 -4.49
N LEU A 5 23.51 11.40 -5.38
CA LEU A 5 22.31 10.56 -5.41
C LEU A 5 22.53 9.25 -6.17
N ALA A 6 23.42 9.25 -7.17
CA ALA A 6 23.77 8.05 -7.95
C ALA A 6 24.57 7.02 -7.14
N GLY A 7 25.30 7.45 -6.12
CA GLY A 7 26.06 6.59 -5.20
C GLY A 7 25.29 6.17 -3.94
N LEU A 8 24.01 6.54 -3.78
CA LEU A 8 23.25 6.15 -2.59
C LEU A 8 23.06 4.62 -2.58
N PRO A 9 23.53 3.92 -1.53
CA PRO A 9 23.37 2.48 -1.46
C PRO A 9 21.88 2.13 -1.42
N VAL A 10 21.45 1.19 -2.27
CA VAL A 10 20.05 0.71 -2.38
C VAL A 10 19.43 0.42 -1.01
N PRO A 11 20.14 -0.20 -0.04
CA PRO A 11 19.62 -0.41 1.31
C PRO A 11 19.19 0.89 2.01
N LEU A 12 19.94 1.99 1.85
CA LEU A 12 19.62 3.27 2.50
C LEU A 12 18.36 3.90 1.91
N VAL A 13 18.19 3.83 0.58
CA VAL A 13 16.97 4.30 -0.09
C VAL A 13 15.77 3.44 0.31
N ALA A 14 15.94 2.12 0.37
CA ALA A 14 14.90 1.20 0.85
C ALA A 14 14.52 1.49 2.31
N LEU A 15 15.50 1.72 3.19
CA LEU A 15 15.26 2.09 4.58
C LEU A 15 14.52 3.43 4.71
N ALA A 16 14.89 4.44 3.91
CA ALA A 16 14.20 5.73 3.90
C ALA A 16 12.74 5.60 3.45
N LEU A 17 12.49 4.83 2.38
CA LEU A 17 11.14 4.54 1.89
C LEU A 17 10.33 3.70 2.89
N TRP A 18 10.98 2.77 3.58
CA TRP A 18 10.36 1.98 4.63
C TRP A 18 9.97 2.86 5.82
N ALA A 19 10.88 3.71 6.31
CA ALA A 19 10.59 4.67 7.36
C ALA A 19 9.43 5.62 6.97
N PHE A 20 9.43 6.11 5.73
CA PHE A 20 8.33 6.89 5.18
C PHE A 20 7.00 6.12 5.22
N ALA A 21 7.00 4.84 4.84
CA ALA A 21 5.81 4.00 4.89
C ALA A 21 5.27 3.85 6.31
N LEU A 22 6.14 3.68 7.30
CA LEU A 22 5.79 3.59 8.72
C LEU A 22 5.20 4.91 9.24
N VAL A 23 5.85 6.04 8.97
CA VAL A 23 5.38 7.38 9.39
C VAL A 23 4.02 7.70 8.77
N ARG A 24 3.87 7.42 7.46
CA ARG A 24 2.59 7.58 6.77
C ARG A 24 1.51 6.71 7.41
N GLY A 25 1.83 5.46 7.74
CA GLY A 25 0.88 4.57 8.39
C GLY A 25 0.50 5.01 9.80
N ALA A 26 1.44 5.60 10.54
CA ALA A 26 1.16 6.26 11.81
C ALA A 26 0.15 7.41 11.64
N GLY A 27 0.28 8.20 10.58
CA GLY A 27 -0.68 9.24 10.21
C GLY A 27 -2.10 8.69 10.02
N TYR A 28 -2.25 7.63 9.24
CA TYR A 28 -3.56 6.97 9.06
C TYR A 28 -4.11 6.37 10.36
N TYR A 29 -3.27 5.72 11.14
CA TYR A 29 -3.65 5.18 12.44
C TYR A 29 -4.12 6.28 13.40
N LEU A 30 -3.40 7.41 13.47
CA LEU A 30 -3.80 8.55 14.29
C LEU A 30 -5.10 9.19 13.80
N LEU A 31 -5.26 9.34 12.49
CA LEU A 31 -6.53 9.81 11.91
C LEU A 31 -7.69 8.91 12.36
N GLY A 32 -7.53 7.59 12.29
CA GLY A 32 -8.50 6.63 12.79
C GLY A 32 -8.78 6.79 14.28
N ARG A 33 -7.73 6.83 15.09
CA ARG A 33 -7.81 6.92 16.55
C ARG A 33 -8.45 8.22 17.03
N LEU A 34 -8.13 9.35 16.37
CA LEU A 34 -8.69 10.67 16.67
C LEU A 34 -10.11 10.84 16.13
N SER A 35 -10.41 10.27 14.95
CA SER A 35 -11.75 10.34 14.35
C SER A 35 -12.81 9.61 15.18
N ARG A 36 -12.40 8.59 15.93
CA ARG A 36 -13.27 7.76 16.77
C ARG A 36 -13.38 8.26 18.21
N GLY A 37 -13.20 9.57 18.41
CA GLY A 37 -13.25 10.22 19.71
C GLY A 37 -14.48 9.76 20.48
N ARG A 38 -14.23 9.09 21.62
CA ARG A 38 -15.17 8.47 22.58
C ARG A 38 -16.31 7.60 21.97
N PRO A 39 -16.54 6.38 22.48
CA PRO A 39 -17.83 5.70 22.27
C PRO A 39 -18.95 6.69 22.63
N ASP A 40 -19.95 6.85 21.76
CA ASP A 40 -21.05 7.86 21.82
C ASP A 40 -20.79 9.27 21.25
N SER A 41 -19.74 9.50 20.45
CA SER A 41 -19.67 10.79 19.73
C SER A 41 -20.64 10.87 18.55
N ARG A 42 -21.18 12.08 18.33
CA ARG A 42 -22.08 12.42 17.22
C ARG A 42 -21.55 12.03 15.83
N LEU A 43 -20.23 11.91 15.68
CA LEU A 43 -19.55 11.47 14.46
C LEU A 43 -19.73 9.96 14.21
N HIS A 44 -19.66 9.13 15.25
CA HIS A 44 -19.93 7.69 15.14
C HIS A 44 -21.36 7.44 14.69
N ASP A 45 -22.33 8.08 15.33
CA ASP A 45 -23.74 7.94 14.96
C ASP A 45 -24.02 8.46 13.55
N TRP A 46 -23.42 9.58 13.16
CA TRP A 46 -23.55 10.10 11.80
C TRP A 46 -22.95 9.14 10.77
N ALA A 47 -21.76 8.59 11.03
CA ALA A 47 -21.11 7.64 10.14
C ALA A 47 -21.90 6.33 10.03
N VAL A 48 -22.46 5.81 11.13
CA VAL A 48 -23.33 4.62 11.13
C VAL A 48 -24.61 4.88 10.32
N ARG A 49 -25.24 6.05 10.51
CA ARG A 49 -26.43 6.46 9.75
C ARG A 49 -26.15 6.59 8.25
N VAL A 50 -25.06 7.27 7.87
CA VAL A 50 -24.70 7.50 6.46
C VAL A 50 -24.23 6.22 5.77
N SER A 51 -23.47 5.37 6.47
CA SER A 51 -22.96 4.11 5.92
C SER A 51 -23.98 2.97 5.95
N LYS A 52 -25.19 3.18 6.48
CA LYS A 52 -26.25 2.18 6.66
C LYS A 52 -25.73 0.88 7.32
N GLY A 53 -24.88 1.01 8.34
CA GLY A 53 -24.31 -0.14 9.06
C GLY A 53 -23.20 -0.91 8.35
N ARG A 54 -22.81 -0.53 7.11
CA ARG A 54 -21.66 -1.13 6.41
C ARG A 54 -20.34 -0.90 7.14
N LEU A 55 -20.22 0.22 7.84
CA LEU A 55 -19.06 0.52 8.69
C LEU A 55 -18.92 -0.51 9.82
N VAL A 56 -20.02 -0.87 10.47
CA VAL A 56 -20.05 -1.87 11.55
C VAL A 56 -19.65 -3.25 11.02
N GLN A 57 -20.22 -3.67 9.88
CA GLN A 57 -19.86 -4.95 9.26
C GLN A 57 -18.38 -5.02 8.84
N ALA A 58 -17.84 -3.91 8.30
CA ALA A 58 -16.43 -3.83 7.95
C ALA A 58 -15.57 -3.95 9.21
N GLU A 59 -15.90 -3.25 10.29
CA GLU A 59 -15.17 -3.29 11.55
C GLU A 59 -15.21 -4.66 12.22
N GLU A 60 -16.35 -5.35 12.22
CA GLU A 60 -16.48 -6.73 12.68
C GLU A 60 -15.60 -7.67 11.86
N TYR A 61 -15.57 -7.50 10.54
CA TYR A 61 -14.67 -8.25 9.66
C TYR A 61 -13.19 -7.96 10.00
N PHE A 62 -12.84 -6.69 10.21
CA PHE A 62 -11.48 -6.28 10.61
C PHE A 62 -11.10 -6.81 12.00
N ALA A 63 -12.02 -6.83 12.96
CA ALA A 63 -11.82 -7.41 14.28
C ALA A 63 -11.60 -8.93 14.19
N ARG A 64 -12.32 -9.61 13.29
CA ARG A 64 -12.20 -11.06 13.08
C ARG A 64 -10.92 -11.45 12.33
N VAL A 65 -10.55 -10.70 11.29
CA VAL A 65 -9.38 -10.99 10.44
C VAL A 65 -8.09 -10.42 11.04
N GLY A 66 -8.20 -9.37 11.84
CA GLY A 66 -7.11 -8.77 12.58
C GLY A 66 -5.98 -8.27 11.67
N PRO A 67 -4.71 -8.46 12.06
CA PRO A 67 -3.55 -7.92 11.34
C PRO A 67 -3.41 -8.42 9.89
N LYS A 68 -4.00 -9.58 9.55
CA LYS A 68 -3.94 -10.15 8.19
C LYS A 68 -4.62 -9.26 7.16
N SER A 69 -5.59 -8.46 7.57
CA SER A 69 -6.31 -7.54 6.69
C SER A 69 -5.40 -6.44 6.11
N ILE A 70 -4.39 -6.00 6.87
CA ILE A 70 -3.39 -5.02 6.43
C ILE A 70 -2.57 -5.59 5.27
N ILE A 71 -2.20 -6.87 5.36
CA ILE A 71 -1.43 -7.57 4.34
C ILE A 71 -2.24 -7.71 3.05
N LEU A 72 -3.48 -8.18 3.17
CA LEU A 72 -4.37 -8.43 2.01
C LEU A 72 -4.77 -7.14 1.28
N ALA A 73 -4.90 -6.03 2.01
CA ALA A 73 -5.29 -4.75 1.45
C ALA A 73 -4.12 -3.97 0.82
N TYR A 74 -2.88 -4.32 1.14
CA TYR A 74 -1.70 -3.61 0.70
C TYR A 74 -1.57 -3.40 -0.82
N PRO A 75 -1.95 -4.37 -1.68
CA PRO A 75 -1.95 -4.19 -3.14
C PRO A 75 -2.89 -3.09 -3.63
N PHE A 76 -3.91 -2.74 -2.84
CA PHE A 76 -4.89 -1.72 -3.17
C PHE A 76 -4.64 -0.50 -2.30
N TYR A 77 -3.92 0.50 -2.83
CA TYR A 77 -3.50 1.69 -2.09
C TYR A 77 -4.62 2.33 -1.25
N GLY A 78 -5.84 2.45 -1.78
CA GLY A 78 -6.99 2.99 -1.06
C GLY A 78 -7.49 2.09 0.06
N VAL A 79 -7.52 0.77 -0.16
CA VAL A 79 -7.94 -0.20 0.87
C VAL A 79 -6.90 -0.26 1.98
N SER A 80 -5.60 -0.25 1.64
CA SER A 80 -4.47 -0.21 2.59
C SER A 80 -4.53 1.02 3.50
N ALA A 81 -4.84 2.20 2.97
CA ALA A 81 -5.04 3.39 3.78
C ALA A 81 -6.25 3.21 4.72
N GLY A 82 -7.37 2.69 4.20
CA GLY A 82 -8.56 2.40 4.99
C GLY A 82 -8.31 1.42 6.15
N THR A 83 -7.54 0.35 5.93
CA THR A 83 -7.24 -0.63 6.98
C THR A 83 -6.41 -0.04 8.12
N GLN A 84 -5.50 0.87 7.79
CA GLN A 84 -4.66 1.56 8.78
C GLN A 84 -5.48 2.56 9.60
N VAL A 85 -6.41 3.28 8.96
CA VAL A 85 -7.40 4.12 9.65
C VAL A 85 -8.30 3.28 10.56
N ILE A 86 -8.84 2.15 10.07
CA ILE A 86 -9.69 1.27 10.88
C ILE A 86 -8.92 0.69 12.06
N ALA A 87 -7.67 0.25 11.87
CA ALA A 87 -6.81 -0.24 12.95
C ALA A 87 -6.58 0.83 14.04
N GLY A 88 -6.44 2.09 13.63
CA GLY A 88 -6.41 3.25 14.53
C GLY A 88 -7.70 3.44 15.32
N GLY A 89 -8.84 3.41 14.63
CA GLY A 89 -10.16 3.55 15.25
C GLY A 89 -10.47 2.43 16.24
N LEU A 90 -10.09 1.19 15.91
CA LEU A 90 -10.23 0.02 16.77
C LEU A 90 -9.18 -0.05 17.89
N HIS A 91 -8.31 0.97 18.04
CA HIS A 91 -7.26 1.02 19.05
C HIS A 91 -6.35 -0.23 19.04
N MET A 92 -6.07 -0.76 17.84
CA MET A 92 -5.19 -1.92 17.69
C MET A 92 -3.84 -1.64 18.39
N PRO A 93 -3.26 -2.60 19.14
CA PRO A 93 -1.98 -2.43 19.79
C PRO A 93 -0.91 -1.98 18.79
N LEU A 94 -0.18 -0.90 19.14
CA LEU A 94 0.80 -0.28 18.24
C LEU A 94 1.87 -1.27 17.78
N LEU A 95 2.33 -2.16 18.67
CA LEU A 95 3.32 -3.18 18.33
C LEU A 95 2.81 -4.10 17.22
N THR A 96 1.59 -4.62 17.35
CA THR A 96 0.98 -5.50 16.35
C THR A 96 0.75 -4.78 15.01
N PHE A 97 0.31 -3.52 15.08
CA PHE A 97 0.13 -2.68 13.90
C PHE A 97 1.45 -2.45 13.14
N TYR A 98 2.51 -2.02 13.84
CA TYR A 98 3.80 -1.75 13.22
C TYR A 98 4.52 -3.02 12.76
N LEU A 99 4.36 -4.16 13.44
CA LEU A 99 4.90 -5.43 12.96
C LEU A 99 4.24 -5.83 11.64
N ALA A 100 2.91 -5.79 11.57
CA ALA A 100 2.19 -6.11 10.34
C ALA A 100 2.53 -5.13 9.20
N LEU A 101 2.52 -3.82 9.49
CA LEU A 101 2.87 -2.77 8.52
C LEU A 101 4.33 -2.88 8.08
N GLY A 102 5.25 -3.14 9.00
CA GLY A 102 6.67 -3.27 8.75
C GLY A 102 6.97 -4.43 7.82
N VAL A 103 6.43 -5.62 8.11
CA VAL A 103 6.60 -6.82 7.29
C VAL A 103 6.08 -6.62 5.87
N VAL A 104 4.89 -6.04 5.72
CA VAL A 104 4.31 -5.87 4.37
C VAL A 104 4.94 -4.72 3.57
N SER A 105 5.40 -3.67 4.24
CA SER A 105 6.02 -2.50 3.57
C SER A 105 7.47 -2.72 3.18
N LEU A 106 8.17 -3.70 3.78
CA LEU A 106 9.56 -4.02 3.43
C LEU A 106 9.72 -4.41 1.95
N PRO A 107 8.99 -5.41 1.41
CA PRO A 107 9.06 -5.73 -0.02
C PRO A 107 8.74 -4.54 -0.92
N TRP A 108 7.76 -3.73 -0.54
CA TRP A 108 7.36 -2.53 -1.29
C TRP A 108 8.46 -1.47 -1.32
N ALA A 109 9.07 -1.18 -0.17
CA ALA A 109 10.13 -0.19 -0.04
C ALA A 109 11.38 -0.62 -0.83
N SER A 110 11.74 -1.90 -0.75
CA SER A 110 12.83 -2.48 -1.54
C SER A 110 12.56 -2.38 -3.04
N MET A 111 11.35 -2.73 -3.49
CA MET A 111 10.95 -2.63 -4.89
C MET A 111 11.00 -1.18 -5.39
N GLN A 112 10.47 -0.24 -4.61
CA GLN A 112 10.46 1.19 -4.93
C GLN A 112 11.86 1.80 -4.92
N ALA A 113 12.78 1.32 -4.07
CA ALA A 113 14.16 1.76 -4.08
C ALA A 113 14.85 1.38 -5.39
N VAL A 114 14.71 0.13 -5.82
CA VAL A 114 15.31 -0.37 -7.07
C VAL A 114 14.72 0.36 -8.28
N ILE A 115 13.39 0.41 -8.38
CA ILE A 115 12.70 1.06 -9.51
C ILE A 115 12.95 2.56 -9.50
N GLY A 116 12.90 3.20 -8.33
CA GLY A 116 13.09 4.65 -8.18
C GLY A 116 14.50 5.10 -8.56
N ILE A 117 15.53 4.37 -8.13
CA ILE A 117 16.91 4.64 -8.53
C ILE A 117 17.08 4.44 -10.04
N ALA A 118 16.57 3.34 -10.59
CA ALA A 118 16.66 3.06 -12.03
C ALA A 118 15.95 4.12 -12.88
N ALA A 119 14.75 4.55 -12.48
CA ALA A 119 14.01 5.60 -13.14
C ALA A 119 14.73 6.96 -13.04
N PHE A 120 15.27 7.30 -11.87
CA PHE A 120 16.03 8.53 -11.68
C PHE A 120 17.29 8.55 -12.54
N GLN A 121 18.05 7.45 -12.58
CA GLN A 121 19.22 7.31 -13.46
C GLN A 121 18.84 7.46 -14.94
N ALA A 122 17.74 6.85 -15.37
CA ALA A 122 17.26 6.98 -16.74
C ALA A 122 16.85 8.41 -17.12
N ILE A 123 16.27 9.17 -16.17
CA ILE A 123 15.96 10.60 -16.37
C ILE A 123 17.24 11.42 -16.49
N VAL A 124 18.17 11.26 -15.54
CA VAL A 124 19.43 12.01 -15.52
C VAL A 124 20.30 11.70 -16.74
N ALA A 125 20.31 10.46 -17.20
CA ALA A 125 21.08 10.02 -18.37
C ALA A 125 20.35 10.23 -19.72
N GLY A 126 19.14 10.81 -19.72
CA GLY A 126 18.39 11.10 -20.95
C GLY A 126 17.76 9.89 -21.65
N TYR A 127 17.74 8.71 -21.01
CA TYR A 127 17.12 7.49 -21.54
C TYR A 127 15.61 7.40 -21.29
N THR A 128 14.97 8.46 -20.79
CA THR A 128 13.53 8.48 -20.47
C THR A 128 12.63 7.95 -21.59
N PRO A 129 12.82 8.31 -22.88
CA PRO A 129 11.98 7.79 -23.97
C PRO A 129 12.10 6.27 -24.14
N TRP A 130 13.31 5.72 -23.98
CA TRP A 130 13.60 4.29 -24.13
C TRP A 130 13.05 3.47 -22.96
N VAL A 131 13.12 3.99 -21.73
CA VAL A 131 12.52 3.34 -20.56
C VAL A 131 10.99 3.32 -20.68
N ILE A 132 10.38 4.40 -21.15
CA ILE A 132 8.93 4.43 -21.42
C ILE A 132 8.56 3.42 -22.51
N ALA A 133 9.32 3.38 -23.60
CA ALA A 133 9.10 2.42 -24.69
C ALA A 133 9.24 0.97 -24.20
N GLY A 134 10.28 0.65 -23.43
CA GLY A 134 10.49 -0.67 -22.84
C GLY A 134 9.35 -1.07 -21.89
N ALA A 135 8.89 -0.15 -21.03
CA ALA A 135 7.76 -0.38 -20.14
C ALA A 135 6.46 -0.63 -20.92
N ALA A 136 6.21 0.12 -21.99
CA ALA A 136 5.06 -0.08 -22.87
C ALA A 136 5.10 -1.44 -23.56
N VAL A 137 6.25 -1.85 -24.10
CA VAL A 137 6.44 -3.18 -24.72
C VAL A 137 6.22 -4.29 -23.69
N ALA A 138 6.76 -4.17 -22.49
CA ALA A 138 6.56 -5.15 -21.42
C ALA A 138 5.09 -5.27 -21.01
N LEU A 139 4.37 -4.15 -20.89
CA LEU A 139 2.93 -4.13 -20.60
C LEU A 139 2.11 -4.79 -21.71
N VAL A 140 2.39 -4.48 -22.97
CA VAL A 140 1.71 -5.09 -24.13
C VAL A 140 2.02 -6.58 -24.20
N GLY A 141 3.28 -6.98 -24.05
CA GLY A 141 3.70 -8.37 -24.03
C GLY A 141 3.01 -9.16 -22.90
N TRP A 142 3.00 -8.62 -21.69
CA TRP A 142 2.29 -9.21 -20.55
C TRP A 142 0.78 -9.34 -20.81
N TRP A 143 0.15 -8.30 -21.37
CA TRP A 143 -1.26 -8.32 -21.72
C TRP A 143 -1.58 -9.40 -22.76
N LEU A 144 -0.76 -9.50 -23.81
CA LEU A 144 -0.87 -10.52 -24.85
C LEU A 144 -0.69 -11.92 -24.26
N VAL A 145 0.34 -12.15 -23.45
CA VAL A 145 0.59 -13.44 -22.79
C VAL A 145 -0.60 -13.82 -21.90
N ARG A 146 -1.10 -12.89 -21.08
CA ARG A 146 -2.29 -13.15 -20.24
C ARG A 146 -3.54 -13.44 -21.08
N ARG A 147 -3.74 -12.73 -22.18
CA ARG A 147 -4.83 -12.98 -23.11
C ARG A 147 -4.71 -14.38 -23.72
N HIS A 148 -3.53 -14.78 -24.16
CA HIS A 148 -3.27 -16.10 -24.72
C HIS A 148 -3.47 -17.23 -23.69
N LEU A 149 -3.01 -17.04 -22.45
CA LEU A 149 -3.22 -18.01 -21.37
C LEU A 149 -4.71 -18.15 -20.99
N ARG A 150 -5.46 -17.05 -20.97
CA ARG A 150 -6.92 -17.08 -20.75
C ARG A 150 -7.68 -17.77 -21.87
N MET A 151 -7.25 -17.59 -23.12
CA MET A 151 -7.85 -18.25 -24.29
C MET A 151 -7.52 -19.75 -24.33
N ARG A 152 -6.37 -20.17 -23.79
CA ARG A 152 -5.98 -21.59 -23.69
C ARG A 152 -6.67 -22.34 -22.54
N ALA A 153 -7.16 -21.62 -21.53
CA ALA A 153 -7.91 -22.18 -20.40
C ALA A 153 -9.43 -22.29 -20.68
N GLY A 154 -9.82 -22.56 -21.94
CA GLY A 154 -11.22 -22.78 -22.36
C GLY A 154 -11.89 -23.95 -21.62
N PRO A 155 -13.22 -23.95 -21.53
CA PRO A 155 -13.98 -24.56 -20.44
C PRO A 155 -13.80 -26.08 -20.39
N THR A 156 -13.49 -26.59 -19.19
CA THR A 156 -13.79 -27.98 -18.84
C THR A 156 -15.31 -28.14 -18.85
N GLY A 157 -15.84 -28.54 -20.01
CA GLY A 157 -17.17 -29.15 -20.11
C GLY A 157 -17.20 -30.51 -19.44
#